data_AF-A0A2D5ZCR1-F1
#
_entry.id   AF-A0A2D5ZCR1-F1
#
_cell.length_a   1.000
_cell.length_b   1.000
_cell.length_c   1.000
_cell.angle_alpha   90.00
_cell.angle_beta   90.00
_cell.angle_gamma   90.00
#
_symmetry.space_group_name_H-M   'P 1'
#
loop_
_entity.id
_entity.type
_entity.pdbx_description
1 polymer ?
#
loop_
_entity_poly.entity_id
_entity_poly.type
_entity_poly.pdbx_seq_one_letter_code
_entity_poly.pdbx_strand_id
1 'polypeptide(L)'
;MRACLSCFAILCSSLLVPVLDDAVAAPFADHGGAELSVDGPVLAPIRHKPMWINERDQFGYNPRYPAAPVTFGPDNRPYIWDGDELVTLNEEGRWISLEVVQKVQAKYGGIAGGPGANDPFLGFDADGDAYLLVRLILERQDVFRDSAPQRVDAFGFLHSGDGMQSWTFVETHPVSWYSATGPLPRKLYLGPGRLEHWQPNSQVTGPPPMVEGRGRELALYLPQKNEDGSMGPVKRLVVAGVKPPVVGKGRNWITPLHSGAGNVSATYGGRTHVVWLSIQPHEWHKEQVEALSAEMQGPYVPYALRYKDGLDALAPQYIRTYDHATGELGPRVLLGFSRRDNHDGPVIGVDSKGYLHVILGAHHDNFQYTRSLEPNSATGGWTEPIMFGTPRPAKGGGSYTYQAMVIDREDVIHLVSRSAANSGYYFNLAYNRKKPGSDWEPEVVLVHPFRPGYCAWRQKLTTDRLGRLFLSYAHYPSELTGEQKAAYHRKYPQFKGGIRETGHTVLMSDDGGDSWRLALTGDFVEGWRRGKEGTGN
;
A
#
# COMPACT_ATOMS: atom_id res chain seq x y z
N MET A 1 -1.33 -40.87 -12.18
CA MET A 1 -0.83 -41.02 -10.80
C MET A 1 0.62 -40.57 -10.72
N ARG A 2 0.88 -39.34 -10.27
CA ARG A 2 2.09 -38.85 -9.59
C ARG A 2 1.67 -37.50 -9.00
N ALA A 3 1.53 -37.48 -7.69
CA ALA A 3 0.96 -36.37 -6.93
C ALA A 3 1.96 -35.21 -6.85
N CYS A 4 1.63 -34.05 -7.44
CA CYS A 4 2.27 -32.78 -7.11
C CYS A 4 1.60 -32.22 -5.84
N LEU A 5 2.03 -32.69 -4.66
CA LEU A 5 1.93 -31.93 -3.42
C LEU A 5 3.15 -31.02 -3.33
N SER A 6 3.11 -29.85 -3.96
CA SER A 6 4.01 -28.75 -3.63
C SER A 6 3.34 -27.89 -2.56
N CYS A 7 3.59 -28.28 -1.30
CA CYS A 7 3.35 -27.44 -0.14
C CYS A 7 4.17 -26.14 -0.29
N PHE A 8 3.52 -25.04 -0.67
CA PHE A 8 4.10 -23.72 -0.54
C PHE A 8 4.18 -23.37 0.95
N ALA A 9 5.31 -23.70 1.56
CA ALA A 9 5.80 -22.98 2.72
C ALA A 9 6.20 -21.59 2.20
N ILE A 10 5.30 -20.63 2.35
CA ILE A 10 5.69 -19.23 2.35
C ILE A 10 6.64 -19.10 3.53
N LEU A 11 7.94 -19.06 3.24
CA LEU A 11 8.86 -18.36 4.11
C LEU A 11 8.31 -16.93 4.19
N CYS A 12 7.52 -16.67 5.23
CA CYS A 12 7.51 -15.36 5.84
C CYS A 12 8.97 -15.12 6.22
N SER A 13 9.72 -14.53 5.31
CA SER A 13 10.94 -13.82 5.63
C SER A 13 10.50 -12.73 6.61
N SER A 14 10.49 -13.08 7.89
CA SER A 14 10.97 -12.15 8.90
C SER A 14 12.28 -11.64 8.34
N LEU A 15 12.26 -10.41 7.83
CA LEU A 15 13.44 -9.63 7.59
C LEU A 15 14.14 -9.55 8.95
N LEU A 16 14.98 -10.54 9.25
CA LEU A 16 16.24 -10.26 9.88
C LEU A 16 16.94 -9.37 8.87
N VAL A 17 16.70 -8.06 9.01
CA VAL A 17 17.58 -7.05 8.45
C VAL A 17 18.97 -7.47 8.97
N PRO A 18 19.89 -7.92 8.10
CA PRO A 18 21.25 -8.07 8.56
C PRO A 18 21.63 -6.71 9.12
N VAL A 19 22.25 -6.67 10.30
CA VAL A 19 22.92 -5.47 10.80
C VAL A 19 23.73 -4.94 9.62
N LEU A 20 23.24 -3.86 9.02
CA LEU A 20 23.93 -3.21 7.92
C LEU A 20 25.23 -2.71 8.52
N ASP A 21 26.35 -3.00 7.85
CA ASP A 21 27.58 -2.26 8.08
C ASP A 21 27.21 -0.76 8.14
N ASP A 22 27.75 -0.04 9.13
CA ASP A 22 27.51 1.39 9.42
C ASP A 22 27.92 2.37 8.27
N ALA A 23 28.02 1.89 7.04
CA ALA A 23 28.15 2.72 5.86
C ALA A 23 26.79 3.39 5.59
N VAL A 24 26.64 4.61 6.11
CA VAL A 24 25.58 5.55 5.69
C VAL A 24 25.60 5.59 4.16
N ALA A 25 24.48 5.23 3.52
CA ALA A 25 24.35 5.36 2.07
C ALA A 25 24.68 6.80 1.68
N ALA A 26 25.40 6.98 0.57
CA ALA A 26 25.70 8.33 0.09
C ALA A 26 24.38 9.10 -0.09
N PRO A 27 24.31 10.36 0.37
CA PRO A 27 23.08 11.14 0.27
C PRO A 27 22.64 11.23 -1.20
N PHE A 28 21.32 11.19 -1.40
CA PHE A 28 20.72 11.35 -2.71
C PHE A 28 21.25 12.62 -3.41
N ALA A 29 21.58 12.51 -4.69
CA ALA A 29 22.07 13.62 -5.50
C ALA A 29 21.37 13.68 -6.85
N ASP A 30 20.72 14.81 -7.14
CA ASP A 30 20.18 15.12 -8.46
C ASP A 30 21.33 15.31 -9.46
N HIS A 31 21.47 14.38 -10.41
CA HIS A 31 22.56 14.40 -11.39
C HIS A 31 22.42 15.49 -12.46
N GLY A 32 21.28 16.19 -12.57
CA GLY A 32 21.07 17.33 -13.47
C GLY A 32 21.09 17.02 -14.99
N GLY A 33 21.53 15.83 -15.38
CA GLY A 33 21.65 15.39 -16.78
C GLY A 33 20.35 14.88 -17.40
N ALA A 34 20.46 14.36 -18.62
CA ALA A 34 19.35 13.74 -19.34
C ALA A 34 18.78 12.52 -18.59
N GLU A 35 17.46 12.36 -18.65
CA GLU A 35 16.73 11.27 -18.00
C GLU A 35 16.33 10.14 -18.97
N LEU A 36 16.49 10.35 -20.27
CA LEU A 36 16.29 9.38 -21.34
C LEU A 36 17.44 9.49 -22.35
N SER A 37 17.77 8.38 -23.01
CA SER A 37 18.72 8.33 -24.12
C SER A 37 18.05 8.21 -25.50
N VAL A 38 16.72 8.33 -25.55
CA VAL A 38 15.90 8.24 -26.76
C VAL A 38 15.11 9.53 -26.94
N ASP A 39 14.74 9.82 -28.19
CA ASP A 39 13.92 11.00 -28.50
C ASP A 39 12.45 10.75 -28.16
N GLY A 40 11.82 11.74 -27.53
CA GLY A 40 10.39 11.74 -27.23
C GLY A 40 9.99 10.90 -26.01
N PRO A 41 8.68 10.87 -25.70
CA PRO A 41 8.17 10.11 -24.57
C PRO A 41 8.22 8.60 -24.85
N VAL A 42 8.57 7.83 -23.82
CA VAL A 42 8.46 6.36 -23.86
C VAL A 42 7.10 5.96 -23.32
N LEU A 43 6.24 5.44 -24.19
CA LEU A 43 4.87 5.07 -23.87
C LEU A 43 4.75 3.61 -23.42
N ALA A 44 3.78 3.33 -22.55
CA ALA A 44 3.29 1.99 -22.30
C ALA A 44 2.47 1.46 -23.51
N PRO A 45 2.40 0.14 -23.74
CA PRO A 45 3.00 -0.94 -22.95
C PRO A 45 4.53 -1.03 -23.09
N ILE A 46 5.23 -1.12 -21.97
CA ILE A 46 6.66 -1.42 -21.96
C ILE A 46 6.86 -2.93 -21.92
N ARG A 47 7.60 -3.47 -22.89
CA ARG A 47 7.98 -4.89 -22.91
C ARG A 47 9.42 -5.05 -22.42
N HIS A 48 9.61 -5.78 -21.32
CA HIS A 48 10.95 -6.16 -20.87
C HIS A 48 11.55 -7.18 -21.85
N LYS A 49 12.84 -7.04 -22.13
CA LYS A 49 13.61 -7.96 -22.98
C LYS A 49 14.35 -9.01 -22.11
N PRO A 50 14.72 -10.16 -22.69
CA PRO A 50 15.41 -11.22 -21.97
C PRO A 50 16.63 -10.76 -21.20
N MET A 51 16.95 -11.47 -20.12
CA MET A 51 18.15 -11.24 -19.30
C MET A 51 18.23 -9.84 -18.70
N TRP A 52 17.09 -9.40 -18.14
CA TRP A 52 16.98 -8.19 -17.32
C TRP A 52 17.16 -6.87 -18.07
N ILE A 53 16.95 -6.88 -19.39
CA ILE A 53 16.96 -5.66 -20.22
C ILE A 53 15.61 -4.94 -20.01
N ASN A 54 15.63 -3.88 -19.20
CA ASN A 54 14.46 -3.16 -18.71
C ASN A 54 14.45 -1.69 -19.22
N GLU A 55 13.67 -0.82 -18.60
CA GLU A 55 13.52 0.60 -18.98
C GLU A 55 14.88 1.32 -19.07
N ARG A 56 15.78 1.04 -18.12
CA ARG A 56 17.11 1.67 -18.06
C ARG A 56 17.98 1.25 -19.24
N ASP A 57 17.95 -0.03 -19.61
CA ASP A 57 18.76 -0.56 -20.71
C ASP A 57 18.17 -0.22 -22.09
N GLN A 58 16.84 -0.17 -22.19
CA GLN A 58 16.14 0.02 -23.46
C GLN A 58 16.07 1.48 -23.87
N PHE A 59 15.91 2.39 -22.91
CA PHE A 59 15.58 3.79 -23.18
C PHE A 59 16.53 4.77 -22.47
N GLY A 60 17.54 4.27 -21.76
CA GLY A 60 18.43 5.10 -20.95
C GLY A 60 17.72 5.77 -19.79
N TYR A 61 16.60 5.19 -19.30
CA TYR A 61 15.81 5.78 -18.22
C TYR A 61 16.64 5.93 -16.95
N ASN A 62 16.99 7.17 -16.63
CA ASN A 62 17.81 7.55 -15.49
C ASN A 62 17.22 8.82 -14.86
N PRO A 63 16.11 8.69 -14.11
CA PRO A 63 15.43 9.84 -13.54
C PRO A 63 16.34 10.57 -12.56
N ARG A 64 16.24 11.91 -12.53
CA ARG A 64 16.96 12.77 -11.59
C ARG A 64 16.37 12.75 -10.16
N TYR A 65 15.50 11.78 -9.89
CA TYR A 65 14.77 11.59 -8.63
C TYR A 65 14.72 10.10 -8.27
N PRO A 66 14.48 9.75 -6.99
CA PRO A 66 14.30 8.36 -6.60
C PRO A 66 12.98 7.82 -7.17
N ALA A 67 13.04 6.78 -8.00
CA ALA A 67 11.84 6.19 -8.61
C ALA A 67 11.08 5.29 -7.61
N ALA A 68 10.45 5.91 -6.63
CA ALA A 68 9.70 5.30 -5.54
C ALA A 68 8.30 5.94 -5.41
N PRO A 69 7.44 5.49 -4.46
CA PRO A 69 6.10 6.05 -4.29
C PRO A 69 6.15 7.54 -3.99
N VAL A 70 5.34 8.31 -4.71
CA VAL A 70 5.30 9.77 -4.62
C VAL A 70 4.06 10.20 -3.83
N THR A 71 4.21 11.16 -2.92
CA THR A 71 3.10 11.90 -2.33
C THR A 71 3.18 13.36 -2.79
N PHE A 72 2.04 14.01 -3.01
CA PHE A 72 1.99 15.43 -3.33
C PHE A 72 1.46 16.24 -2.15
N GLY A 73 2.22 17.25 -1.72
CA GLY A 73 1.82 18.21 -0.68
C GLY A 73 0.63 19.08 -1.12
N PRO A 74 0.10 19.93 -0.22
CA PRO A 74 -1.01 20.82 -0.54
C PRO A 74 -0.78 21.73 -1.75
N ASP A 75 0.45 22.20 -1.95
CA ASP A 75 0.90 23.03 -3.09
C ASP A 75 1.25 22.22 -4.35
N ASN A 76 0.93 20.92 -4.36
CA ASN A 76 1.35 19.95 -5.37
C ASN A 76 2.87 19.67 -5.44
N ARG A 77 3.66 20.05 -4.44
CA ARG A 77 5.08 19.66 -4.40
C ARG A 77 5.21 18.15 -4.20
N PRO A 78 6.07 17.46 -4.97
CA PRO A 78 6.29 16.03 -4.81
C PRO A 78 7.23 15.72 -3.63
N TYR A 79 6.93 14.65 -2.91
CA TYR A 79 7.73 14.09 -1.83
C TYR A 79 7.89 12.59 -2.05
N ILE A 80 9.12 12.10 -1.97
CA ILE A 80 9.44 10.70 -2.23
C ILE A 80 10.31 10.18 -1.10
N TRP A 81 9.84 9.15 -0.41
CA TRP A 81 10.67 8.35 0.49
C TRP A 81 11.42 7.31 -0.34
N ASP A 82 12.74 7.43 -0.45
CA ASP A 82 13.55 6.55 -1.30
C ASP A 82 13.91 5.20 -0.66
N GLY A 83 13.59 5.05 0.63
CA GLY A 83 13.96 3.91 1.46
C GLY A 83 14.75 4.35 2.69
N ASP A 84 15.58 5.38 2.53
CA ASP A 84 16.50 5.89 3.53
C ASP A 84 16.20 7.35 3.90
N GLU A 85 15.78 8.17 2.94
CA GLU A 85 15.63 9.61 3.10
C GLU A 85 14.39 10.17 2.37
N LEU A 86 13.94 11.36 2.80
CA LEU A 86 12.85 12.07 2.14
C LEU A 86 13.39 13.08 1.14
N VAL A 87 12.96 12.97 -0.12
CA VAL A 87 13.43 13.79 -1.25
C VAL A 87 12.28 14.63 -1.82
N THR A 88 12.54 15.90 -2.15
CA THR A 88 11.56 16.83 -2.73
C THR A 88 12.21 17.82 -3.70
N LEU A 89 11.41 18.68 -4.34
CA LEU A 89 11.90 19.78 -5.17
C LEU A 89 12.22 21.02 -4.33
N ASN A 90 13.38 21.62 -4.58
CA ASN A 90 13.71 22.98 -4.15
C ASN A 90 13.09 24.03 -5.09
N GLU A 91 13.19 25.31 -4.76
CA GLU A 91 12.58 26.41 -5.52
C GLU A 91 13.07 26.52 -6.98
N GLU A 92 14.28 26.07 -7.28
CA GLU A 92 14.81 26.02 -8.66
C GLU A 92 14.35 24.79 -9.45
N GLY A 93 13.59 23.87 -8.85
CA GLY A 93 13.16 22.62 -9.48
C GLY A 93 14.26 21.55 -9.52
N ARG A 94 15.22 21.60 -8.59
CA ARG A 94 16.19 20.53 -8.34
C ARG A 94 15.71 19.63 -7.21
N TRP A 95 16.00 18.34 -7.33
CA TRP A 95 15.69 17.39 -6.26
C TRP A 95 16.71 17.50 -5.14
N ILE A 96 16.22 17.63 -3.91
CA ILE A 96 17.02 17.76 -2.68
C ILE A 96 16.54 16.77 -1.62
N SER A 97 17.48 16.31 -0.79
CA SER A 97 17.17 15.62 0.46
C SER A 97 16.68 16.61 1.51
N LEU A 98 15.72 16.18 2.34
CA LEU A 98 15.26 16.94 3.53
C LEU A 98 15.99 16.54 4.81
N GLU A 99 16.94 15.61 4.74
CA GLU A 99 17.82 15.19 5.85
C GLU A 99 17.04 14.78 7.12
N VAL A 100 15.89 14.12 6.93
CA VAL A 100 15.01 13.61 7.99
C VAL A 100 15.78 12.69 8.93
N VAL A 101 16.63 11.80 8.40
CA VAL A 101 17.44 10.89 9.23
C VAL A 101 18.31 11.70 10.20
N GLN A 102 19.05 12.68 9.67
CA GLN A 102 19.97 13.50 10.46
C GLN A 102 19.21 14.34 11.49
N LYS A 103 18.11 14.98 11.09
CA LYS A 103 17.24 15.78 11.98
C LYS A 103 16.66 14.95 13.12
N VAL A 104 16.19 13.74 12.83
CA VAL A 104 15.62 12.83 13.83
C VAL A 104 16.70 12.30 14.77
N GLN A 105 17.87 11.90 14.25
CA GLN A 105 19.01 11.47 15.07
C GLN A 105 19.52 12.58 16.00
N ALA A 106 19.59 13.82 15.51
CA ALA A 106 20.02 14.98 16.30
C ALA A 106 19.06 15.27 17.48
N LYS A 107 17.75 15.03 17.30
CA LYS A 107 16.73 15.30 18.32
C LYS A 107 16.59 14.18 19.35
N TYR A 108 16.70 12.91 18.93
CA TYR A 108 16.34 11.75 19.75
C TYR A 108 17.53 10.84 20.09
N GLY A 109 18.73 11.40 20.32
CA GLY A 109 20.00 10.68 20.48
C GLY A 109 19.92 9.25 21.03
N GLY A 110 20.66 8.32 20.44
CA GLY A 110 20.54 6.88 20.75
C GLY A 110 19.58 6.12 19.82
N ILE A 111 19.30 6.66 18.63
CA ILE A 111 18.65 5.90 17.55
C ILE A 111 19.72 5.11 16.79
N ALA A 112 19.50 3.80 16.65
CA ALA A 112 20.35 2.97 15.80
C ALA A 112 19.86 3.02 14.34
N GLY A 113 20.67 3.56 13.44
CA GLY A 113 20.28 3.80 12.04
C GLY A 113 19.34 5.01 11.91
N GLY A 114 18.52 5.03 10.86
CA GLY A 114 17.51 6.07 10.62
C GLY A 114 16.07 5.58 10.82
N PRO A 115 15.08 6.47 10.69
CA PRO A 115 13.67 6.08 10.61
C PRO A 115 13.44 5.14 9.44
N GLY A 116 12.79 3.99 9.69
CA GLY A 116 12.34 3.10 8.62
C GLY A 116 10.86 3.31 8.34
N ALA A 117 10.50 3.76 7.14
CA ALA A 117 9.10 3.97 6.78
C ALA A 117 8.31 2.64 6.77
N ASN A 118 7.25 2.57 7.58
CA ASN A 118 6.31 1.46 7.61
C ASN A 118 5.28 1.54 6.48
N ASP A 119 5.06 2.73 5.93
CA ASP A 119 4.29 3.03 4.72
C ASP A 119 5.07 4.12 3.98
N PRO A 120 5.45 3.94 2.70
CA PRO A 120 6.32 4.90 2.01
C PRO A 120 5.61 6.20 1.63
N PHE A 121 4.28 6.27 1.77
CA PHE A 121 3.54 7.51 1.54
C PHE A 121 3.56 8.43 2.76
N LEU A 122 3.61 9.73 2.48
CA LEU A 122 3.32 10.78 3.45
C LEU A 122 1.82 11.05 3.50
N GLY A 123 1.35 11.52 4.66
CA GLY A 123 0.04 12.14 4.81
C GLY A 123 0.18 13.62 5.10
N PHE A 124 -0.84 14.38 4.69
CA PHE A 124 -0.96 15.80 4.96
C PHE A 124 -2.34 16.09 5.52
N ASP A 125 -2.42 16.95 6.52
CA ASP A 125 -3.69 17.48 7.01
C ASP A 125 -4.05 18.83 6.37
N ALA A 126 -5.17 19.43 6.81
CA ALA A 126 -5.65 20.68 6.24
C ALA A 126 -4.75 21.91 6.53
N ASP A 127 -3.92 21.85 7.58
CA ASP A 127 -2.97 22.91 7.92
C ASP A 127 -1.64 22.75 7.16
N GLY A 128 -1.48 21.64 6.43
CA GLY A 128 -0.27 21.31 5.70
C GLY A 128 0.78 20.57 6.53
N ASP A 129 0.42 20.10 7.74
CA ASP A 129 1.31 19.29 8.56
C ASP A 129 1.59 17.96 7.88
N ALA A 130 2.84 17.50 7.94
CA ALA A 130 3.29 16.26 7.34
C ALA A 130 3.35 15.11 8.36
N TYR A 131 2.94 13.92 7.93
CA TYR A 131 2.94 12.70 8.72
C TYR A 131 3.63 11.56 7.97
N LEU A 132 4.64 10.94 8.59
CA LEU A 132 5.34 9.77 8.05
C LEU A 132 5.28 8.61 9.04
N LEU A 133 4.72 7.48 8.62
CA LEU A 133 4.61 6.28 9.46
C LEU A 133 5.97 5.58 9.55
N VAL A 134 6.54 5.45 10.76
CA VAL A 134 7.92 4.96 10.93
C VAL A 134 8.07 3.92 12.04
N ARG A 135 9.11 3.10 11.87
CA ARG A 135 9.78 2.37 12.93
C ARG A 135 11.10 3.07 13.26
N LEU A 136 11.33 3.33 14.54
CA LEU A 136 12.63 3.71 15.10
C LEU A 136 13.22 2.56 15.92
N ILE A 137 14.54 2.48 16.01
CA ILE A 137 15.25 1.60 16.94
C ILE A 137 15.86 2.49 18.02
N LEU A 138 15.24 2.52 19.20
CA LEU A 138 15.62 3.40 20.30
C LEU A 138 16.38 2.64 21.38
N GLU A 139 17.37 3.27 21.99
CA GLU A 139 18.00 2.76 23.22
C GLU A 139 17.15 3.13 24.44
N ARG A 140 16.67 2.12 25.18
CA ARG A 140 15.85 2.31 26.40
C ARG A 140 16.42 1.54 27.57
N GLN A 141 16.47 2.18 28.73
CA GLN A 141 16.79 1.53 30.00
C GLN A 141 15.62 0.62 30.42
N ASP A 142 15.94 -0.58 30.91
CA ASP A 142 14.93 -1.44 31.54
C ASP A 142 14.59 -0.86 32.91
N VAL A 143 13.39 -0.32 33.06
CA VAL A 143 12.95 0.30 34.33
C VAL A 143 12.72 -0.72 35.45
N PHE A 144 12.70 -2.02 35.15
CA PHE A 144 12.52 -3.10 36.11
C PHE A 144 13.81 -3.85 36.44
N ARG A 145 14.90 -3.59 35.71
CA ARG A 145 16.20 -4.25 35.90
C ARG A 145 17.32 -3.24 35.74
N ASP A 146 18.18 -3.13 36.76
CA ASP A 146 19.41 -2.37 36.66
C ASP A 146 20.37 -3.04 35.66
N SER A 147 20.24 -2.64 34.40
CA SER A 147 20.91 -3.22 33.25
C SER A 147 21.18 -2.14 32.20
N ALA A 148 22.18 -2.36 31.35
CA ALA A 148 22.51 -1.44 30.28
C ALA A 148 21.31 -1.20 29.34
N PRO A 149 21.15 0.02 28.80
CA PRO A 149 20.10 0.31 27.82
C PRO A 149 20.08 -0.70 26.67
N GLN A 150 18.89 -1.15 26.30
CA GLN A 150 18.69 -2.08 25.19
C GLN A 150 18.07 -1.38 24.00
N ARG A 151 18.48 -1.79 22.80
CA ARG A 151 17.84 -1.39 21.55
C ARG A 151 16.47 -2.03 21.43
N VAL A 152 15.43 -1.22 21.28
CA VAL A 152 14.05 -1.67 21.16
C VAL A 152 13.37 -1.00 19.97
N ASP A 153 12.51 -1.78 19.31
CA ASP A 153 11.63 -1.25 18.29
C ASP A 153 10.58 -0.33 18.92
N ALA A 154 10.47 0.87 18.36
CA ALA A 154 9.41 1.83 18.63
C ALA A 154 8.69 2.13 17.32
N PHE A 155 7.38 1.94 17.30
CA PHE A 155 6.55 2.20 16.13
C PHE A 155 5.69 3.42 16.39
N GLY A 156 5.43 4.20 15.34
CA GLY A 156 4.64 5.41 15.44
C GLY A 156 4.71 6.21 14.16
N PHE A 157 4.67 7.52 14.28
CA PHE A 157 4.82 8.42 13.15
C PHE A 157 5.70 9.62 13.50
N LEU A 158 6.36 10.17 12.49
CA LEU A 158 6.95 11.50 12.54
C LEU A 158 5.91 12.53 12.13
N HIS A 159 5.83 13.62 12.86
CA HIS A 159 5.00 14.79 12.58
C HIS A 159 5.89 16.02 12.35
N SER A 160 5.53 16.85 11.38
CA SER A 160 6.13 18.16 11.14
C SER A 160 5.05 19.17 10.84
N GLY A 161 4.99 20.26 11.61
CA GLY A 161 4.11 21.41 11.37
C GLY A 161 4.84 22.67 10.88
N ASP A 162 6.12 22.55 10.48
CA ASP A 162 6.98 23.66 10.08
C ASP A 162 7.53 23.52 8.66
N GLY A 163 6.78 22.84 7.80
CA GLY A 163 7.18 22.56 6.42
C GLY A 163 8.35 21.58 6.32
N MET A 164 8.39 20.55 7.18
CA MET A 164 9.41 19.48 7.20
C MET A 164 10.81 19.98 7.58
N GLN A 165 10.89 21.09 8.31
CA GLN A 165 12.14 21.62 8.86
C GLN A 165 12.55 20.86 10.12
N SER A 166 11.59 20.50 10.97
CA SER A 166 11.80 19.65 12.14
C SER A 166 10.76 18.53 12.24
N TRP A 167 11.11 17.48 12.97
CA TRP A 167 10.27 16.29 13.13
C TRP A 167 10.08 15.93 14.59
N THR A 168 8.86 15.54 14.95
CA THR A 168 8.52 14.99 16.26
C THR A 168 8.03 13.56 16.09
N PHE A 169 8.71 12.61 16.71
CA PHE A 169 8.26 11.23 16.80
C PHE A 169 7.18 11.08 17.86
N VAL A 170 6.03 10.58 17.46
CA VAL A 170 4.92 10.19 18.33
C VAL A 170 4.83 8.67 18.30
N GLU A 171 5.20 8.03 19.40
CA GLU A 171 5.14 6.57 19.53
C GLU A 171 3.68 6.12 19.70
N THR A 172 3.28 5.11 18.91
CA THR A 172 2.07 4.34 19.17
C THR A 172 2.44 3.19 20.08
N HIS A 173 1.96 3.21 21.33
CA HIS A 173 2.37 2.19 22.29
C HIS A 173 1.77 0.81 21.98
N PRO A 174 2.56 -0.28 22.07
CA PRO A 174 2.05 -1.64 21.99
C PRO A 174 1.09 -1.92 23.14
N VAL A 175 0.13 -2.81 22.92
CA VAL A 175 -0.76 -3.33 23.96
C VAL A 175 0.02 -4.27 24.89
N SER A 176 0.83 -3.70 25.77
CA SER A 176 1.45 -4.47 26.84
C SER A 176 0.43 -4.62 27.97
N TRP A 177 0.05 -5.87 28.25
CA TRP A 177 -0.63 -6.34 29.47
C TRP A 177 -2.17 -6.28 29.53
N TYR A 178 -2.85 -5.41 28.79
CA TYR A 178 -4.32 -5.22 28.92
C TYR A 178 -5.14 -5.43 27.64
N SER A 179 -4.66 -6.20 26.66
CA SER A 179 -5.53 -6.61 25.54
C SER A 179 -6.66 -7.48 26.09
N ALA A 180 -7.89 -7.29 25.58
CA ALA A 180 -9.02 -8.19 25.81
C ALA A 180 -8.73 -9.65 25.40
N THR A 181 -7.62 -9.90 24.68
CA THR A 181 -7.16 -11.22 24.22
C THR A 181 -5.89 -11.74 24.94
N GLY A 182 -5.48 -11.10 26.05
CA GLY A 182 -4.32 -11.46 26.85
C GLY A 182 -3.00 -10.85 26.36
N PRO A 183 -1.88 -11.00 27.11
CA PRO A 183 -0.61 -10.37 26.77
C PRO A 183 -0.07 -10.85 25.42
N LEU A 184 0.19 -9.91 24.52
CA LEU A 184 1.00 -10.17 23.33
C LEU A 184 2.48 -10.14 23.75
N PRO A 185 3.29 -11.15 23.38
CA PRO A 185 4.73 -10.98 23.42
C PRO A 185 5.08 -9.76 22.56
N ARG A 186 5.80 -8.78 23.13
CA ARG A 186 6.25 -7.54 22.46
C ARG A 186 6.89 -7.80 21.08
N LYS A 187 7.43 -9.00 20.86
CA LYS A 187 7.99 -9.52 19.60
C LYS A 187 7.00 -9.64 18.42
N LEU A 188 5.69 -9.47 18.61
CA LEU A 188 4.68 -9.59 17.55
C LEU A 188 4.01 -8.26 17.16
N TYR A 189 4.30 -7.17 17.87
CA TYR A 189 3.79 -5.84 17.53
C TYR A 189 4.65 -5.22 16.43
N LEU A 190 4.02 -4.75 15.36
CA LEU A 190 4.69 -4.10 14.22
C LEU A 190 4.15 -2.69 13.95
N GLY A 191 3.33 -2.16 14.86
CA GLY A 191 2.71 -0.85 14.73
C GLY A 191 1.64 -0.76 13.64
N PRO A 192 1.01 0.42 13.52
CA PRO A 192 0.28 0.76 12.30
C PRO A 192 1.19 0.58 11.07
N GLY A 193 0.59 0.03 10.00
CA GLY A 193 1.30 -0.28 8.75
C GLY A 193 0.58 0.24 7.50
N ARG A 194 -0.47 1.05 7.68
CA ARG A 194 -1.15 1.77 6.60
C ARG A 194 -1.62 3.12 7.12
N LEU A 195 -1.24 4.17 6.42
CA LEU A 195 -1.80 5.51 6.55
C LEU A 195 -2.99 5.65 5.59
N GLU A 196 -4.00 6.46 5.91
CA GLU A 196 -4.92 6.92 4.88
C GLU A 196 -4.18 7.88 3.94
N HIS A 197 -3.93 7.43 2.72
CA HIS A 197 -3.33 8.25 1.67
C HIS A 197 -4.33 9.29 1.20
N TRP A 198 -3.85 10.49 0.91
CA TRP A 198 -4.71 11.52 0.33
C TRP A 198 -5.28 11.05 -1.02
N GLN A 199 -6.58 11.24 -1.18
CA GLN A 199 -7.27 11.14 -2.47
C GLN A 199 -8.14 12.40 -2.62
N PRO A 200 -8.47 12.82 -3.85
CA PRO A 200 -9.17 14.07 -4.10
C PRO A 200 -10.47 14.28 -3.31
N ASN A 201 -11.21 13.20 -3.08
CA ASN A 201 -12.50 13.24 -2.40
C ASN A 201 -12.42 12.85 -0.91
N SER A 202 -11.25 12.41 -0.43
CA SER A 202 -11.04 12.16 1.00
C SER A 202 -11.06 13.49 1.77
N GLN A 203 -11.91 13.58 2.79
CA GLN A 203 -12.07 14.78 3.63
C GLN A 203 -11.36 14.60 4.97
N VAL A 204 -10.06 14.30 4.91
CA VAL A 204 -9.18 14.25 6.08
C VAL A 204 -8.79 15.68 6.44
N THR A 205 -9.35 16.21 7.53
CA THR A 205 -9.10 17.60 7.98
C THR A 205 -7.96 17.72 8.98
N GLY A 206 -7.75 16.69 9.81
CA GLY A 206 -6.68 16.63 10.80
C GLY A 206 -5.68 15.53 10.49
N PRO A 207 -4.91 15.07 11.50
CA PRO A 207 -3.98 13.98 11.32
C PRO A 207 -4.65 12.76 10.65
N PRO A 208 -4.04 12.17 9.62
CA PRO A 208 -4.61 11.05 8.89
C PRO A 208 -4.80 9.82 9.80
N PRO A 209 -5.93 9.10 9.68
CA PRO A 209 -6.11 7.83 10.36
C PRO A 209 -5.06 6.80 9.94
N MET A 210 -4.71 5.90 10.87
CA MET A 210 -3.72 4.85 10.63
C MET A 210 -4.26 3.48 11.05
N VAL A 211 -3.95 2.44 10.29
CA VAL A 211 -4.46 1.08 10.50
C VAL A 211 -3.33 0.10 10.79
N GLU A 212 -3.45 -0.62 11.90
CA GLU A 212 -2.64 -1.80 12.23
C GLU A 212 -3.45 -3.04 11.88
N GLY A 213 -2.96 -3.81 10.91
CA GLY A 213 -3.61 -5.04 10.47
C GLY A 213 -2.75 -6.29 10.64
N ARG A 214 -1.74 -6.27 11.52
CA ARG A 214 -0.89 -7.43 11.80
C ARG A 214 -1.07 -7.90 13.24
N GLY A 215 -1.41 -9.17 13.43
CA GLY A 215 -1.51 -9.77 14.77
C GLY A 215 -2.95 -10.18 15.14
N ARG A 216 -3.27 -10.12 16.44
CA ARG A 216 -4.56 -10.59 16.98
C ARG A 216 -5.69 -9.57 16.88
N GLU A 217 -5.37 -8.31 16.61
CA GLU A 217 -6.33 -7.24 16.51
C GLU A 217 -6.10 -6.50 15.19
N LEU A 218 -7.19 -6.03 14.60
CA LEU A 218 -7.19 -4.93 13.66
C LEU A 218 -7.48 -3.67 14.47
N ALA A 219 -6.60 -2.68 14.42
CA ALA A 219 -6.77 -1.45 15.18
C ALA A 219 -6.69 -0.20 14.30
N LEU A 220 -7.55 0.77 14.64
CA LEU A 220 -7.56 2.12 14.08
C LEU A 220 -6.90 3.06 15.09
N TYR A 221 -5.89 3.79 14.65
CA TYR A 221 -5.22 4.83 15.40
C TYR A 221 -5.66 6.19 14.86
N LEU A 222 -6.05 7.07 15.76
CA LEU A 222 -6.58 8.40 15.49
C LEU A 222 -5.70 9.39 16.27
N PRO A 223 -4.65 9.94 15.63
CA PRO A 223 -3.85 10.98 16.24
C PRO A 223 -4.69 12.24 16.44
N GLN A 224 -4.40 12.98 17.51
CA GLN A 224 -5.06 14.25 17.82
C GLN A 224 -4.04 15.37 17.77
N LYS A 225 -4.43 16.50 17.19
CA LYS A 225 -3.63 17.72 17.17
C LYS A 225 -4.26 18.71 18.15
N ASN A 226 -3.44 19.28 19.02
CA ASN A 226 -3.84 20.31 19.97
C ASN A 226 -3.95 21.67 19.25
N GLU A 227 -4.60 22.65 19.88
CA GLU A 227 -4.77 23.99 19.30
C GLU A 227 -3.43 24.70 19.00
N ASP A 228 -2.37 24.36 19.75
CA ASP A 228 -1.02 24.88 19.56
C ASP A 228 -0.22 24.16 18.46
N GLY A 229 -0.83 23.22 17.75
CA GLY A 229 -0.21 22.42 16.69
C GLY A 229 0.60 21.22 17.20
N SER A 230 0.78 21.06 18.51
CA SER A 230 1.45 19.89 19.06
C SER A 230 0.57 18.64 18.99
N MET A 231 1.19 17.45 19.01
CA MET A 231 0.46 16.18 18.98
C MET A 231 0.01 15.76 20.37
N GLY A 232 -1.30 15.52 20.52
CA GLY A 232 -1.91 14.91 21.70
C GLY A 232 -1.82 13.38 21.71
N PRO A 233 -2.40 12.72 22.72
CA PRO A 233 -2.44 11.26 22.81
C PRO A 233 -3.12 10.62 21.59
N VAL A 234 -2.55 9.53 21.09
CA VAL A 234 -3.14 8.77 19.98
C VAL A 234 -4.25 7.87 20.50
N LYS A 235 -5.49 8.11 20.06
CA LYS A 235 -6.62 7.22 20.37
C LYS A 235 -6.49 5.94 19.56
N ARG A 236 -6.48 4.78 20.23
CA ARG A 236 -6.48 3.45 19.60
C ARG A 236 -7.82 2.76 19.78
N LEU A 237 -8.40 2.26 18.70
CA LEU A 237 -9.68 1.56 18.69
C LEU A 237 -9.51 0.17 18.07
N VAL A 238 -9.98 -0.87 18.77
CA VAL A 238 -10.02 -2.23 18.23
C VAL A 238 -11.20 -2.35 17.27
N VAL A 239 -10.90 -2.47 15.97
CA VAL A 239 -11.89 -2.61 14.90
C VAL A 239 -12.38 -4.05 14.81
N ALA A 240 -11.47 -5.01 14.91
CA ALA A 240 -11.76 -6.44 14.96
C ALA A 240 -10.70 -7.16 15.80
N GLY A 241 -11.05 -8.32 16.34
CA GLY A 241 -10.14 -9.13 17.16
C GLY A 241 -10.33 -10.62 16.92
N VAL A 242 -9.25 -11.37 17.05
CA VAL A 242 -9.30 -12.83 16.99
C VAL A 242 -9.85 -13.36 18.33
N LYS A 243 -10.93 -14.16 18.34
CA LYS A 243 -11.19 -15.06 19.49
C LYS A 243 -10.45 -16.41 19.28
N PRO A 244 -9.78 -16.94 20.30
CA PRO A 244 -9.09 -18.23 20.25
C PRO A 244 -10.02 -19.42 19.90
N PRO A 245 -9.47 -20.52 19.37
CA PRO A 245 -8.06 -20.74 19.01
C PRO A 245 -7.67 -20.10 17.67
N VAL A 246 -6.50 -19.45 17.62
CA VAL A 246 -5.97 -18.86 16.38
C VAL A 246 -5.18 -19.91 15.62
N VAL A 247 -5.61 -20.27 14.41
CA VAL A 247 -4.85 -21.18 13.55
C VAL A 247 -3.75 -20.39 12.82
N GLY A 248 -2.53 -20.92 12.78
CA GLY A 248 -1.30 -20.14 12.51
C GLY A 248 -1.15 -19.47 11.13
N LYS A 249 -2.02 -19.73 10.14
CA LYS A 249 -1.94 -19.13 8.79
C LYS A 249 -2.92 -17.95 8.64
N GLY A 250 -2.47 -16.86 8.01
CA GLY A 250 -3.33 -15.73 7.64
C GLY A 250 -3.40 -14.57 8.63
N ARG A 251 -2.31 -14.15 9.28
CA ARG A 251 -2.33 -13.11 10.35
C ARG A 251 -2.42 -11.65 9.87
N ASN A 252 -2.82 -11.42 8.62
CA ASN A 252 -2.89 -10.09 8.04
C ASN A 252 -4.35 -9.76 7.72
N TRP A 253 -4.89 -8.76 8.41
CA TRP A 253 -6.25 -8.28 8.25
C TRP A 253 -6.41 -7.40 7.01
N ILE A 254 -5.32 -6.81 6.52
CA ILE A 254 -5.29 -5.83 5.43
C ILE A 254 -4.35 -6.25 4.31
N THR A 255 -4.47 -5.58 3.16
CA THR A 255 -3.61 -5.82 1.99
C THR A 255 -2.12 -5.69 2.32
N PRO A 256 -1.26 -6.52 1.70
CA PRO A 256 0.17 -6.45 1.94
C PRO A 256 0.74 -5.14 1.39
N LEU A 257 1.64 -4.52 2.15
CA LEU A 257 2.25 -3.25 1.75
C LEU A 257 3.19 -3.38 0.55
N HIS A 258 3.90 -4.51 0.41
CA HIS A 258 4.99 -4.63 -0.56
C HIS A 258 4.54 -4.50 -2.02
N SER A 259 3.27 -4.72 -2.33
CA SER A 259 2.71 -4.69 -3.69
C SER A 259 1.27 -4.23 -3.63
N GLY A 260 0.85 -3.36 -4.54
CA GLY A 260 -0.48 -2.75 -4.46
C GLY A 260 -0.50 -1.69 -3.36
N ALA A 261 -1.24 -1.95 -2.28
CA ALA A 261 -1.33 -1.08 -1.10
C ALA A 261 -2.18 0.18 -1.27
N GLY A 262 -3.32 0.07 -1.97
CA GLY A 262 -4.36 1.11 -1.90
C GLY A 262 -4.89 1.33 -0.48
N ASN A 263 -5.66 2.39 -0.30
CA ASN A 263 -6.25 2.75 0.99
C ASN A 263 -7.08 1.61 1.60
N VAL A 264 -6.92 1.40 2.91
CA VAL A 264 -7.74 0.45 3.70
C VAL A 264 -8.68 1.18 4.66
N SER A 265 -8.57 2.51 4.69
CA SER A 265 -9.54 3.42 5.28
C SER A 265 -9.86 4.55 4.32
N ALA A 266 -11.07 5.10 4.45
CA ALA A 266 -11.49 6.30 3.74
C ALA A 266 -12.28 7.20 4.69
N THR A 267 -11.93 8.48 4.73
CA THR A 267 -12.53 9.48 5.60
C THR A 267 -13.35 10.47 4.78
N TYR A 268 -14.62 10.65 5.16
CA TYR A 268 -15.55 11.55 4.49
C TYR A 268 -16.55 12.11 5.50
N GLY A 269 -16.83 13.42 5.46
CA GLY A 269 -17.85 14.05 6.29
C GLY A 269 -17.76 13.71 7.78
N GLY A 270 -16.56 13.73 8.37
CA GLY A 270 -16.37 13.44 9.81
C GLY A 270 -16.53 11.96 10.19
N ARG A 271 -16.44 11.04 9.24
CA ARG A 271 -16.48 9.59 9.47
C ARG A 271 -15.29 8.92 8.80
N THR A 272 -14.69 7.94 9.49
CA THR A 272 -13.64 7.09 8.92
C THR A 272 -14.16 5.67 8.76
N HIS A 273 -14.16 5.17 7.55
CA HIS A 273 -14.53 3.80 7.21
C HIS A 273 -13.29 2.94 7.12
N VAL A 274 -13.30 1.75 7.72
CA VAL A 274 -12.17 0.80 7.69
C VAL A 274 -12.64 -0.52 7.11
N VAL A 275 -11.93 -1.02 6.09
CA VAL A 275 -12.19 -2.31 5.44
C VAL A 275 -11.13 -3.34 5.80
N TRP A 276 -11.53 -4.61 5.90
CA TRP A 276 -10.58 -5.69 6.19
C TRP A 276 -11.05 -7.07 5.74
N LEU A 277 -10.11 -8.00 5.64
CA LEU A 277 -10.34 -9.43 5.45
C LEU A 277 -10.34 -10.14 6.81
N SER A 278 -11.34 -10.97 7.06
CA SER A 278 -11.38 -11.78 8.26
C SER A 278 -10.31 -12.86 8.23
N ILE A 279 -9.51 -12.91 9.29
CA ILE A 279 -8.50 -13.94 9.48
C ILE A 279 -9.01 -15.15 10.27
N GLN A 280 -10.32 -15.16 10.58
CA GLN A 280 -10.99 -16.22 11.34
C GLN A 280 -11.44 -17.39 10.46
N PRO A 281 -11.59 -18.60 11.04
CA PRO A 281 -12.07 -19.78 10.31
C PRO A 281 -13.50 -19.61 9.80
N HIS A 282 -13.89 -20.37 8.77
CA HIS A 282 -15.22 -20.31 8.17
C HIS A 282 -16.35 -20.49 9.18
N GLU A 283 -16.20 -21.42 10.14
CA GLU A 283 -17.18 -21.69 11.19
C GLU A 283 -17.65 -20.44 11.97
N TRP A 284 -16.78 -19.43 12.11
CA TRP A 284 -17.14 -18.17 12.77
C TRP A 284 -18.06 -17.26 11.97
N HIS A 285 -18.16 -17.55 10.69
CA HIS A 285 -18.89 -16.78 9.70
C HIS A 285 -20.04 -17.58 9.13
N LYS A 286 -20.18 -18.85 9.52
CA LYS A 286 -21.13 -19.81 8.96
C LYS A 286 -22.56 -19.28 8.98
N GLU A 287 -23.05 -18.83 10.13
CA GLU A 287 -24.40 -18.23 10.22
C GLU A 287 -24.58 -17.03 9.28
N GLN A 288 -23.55 -16.18 9.16
CA GLN A 288 -23.59 -15.00 8.30
C GLN A 288 -23.49 -15.35 6.82
N VAL A 289 -22.81 -16.45 6.49
CA VAL A 289 -22.73 -17.01 5.13
C VAL A 289 -24.05 -17.68 4.75
N GLU A 290 -24.64 -18.46 5.66
CA GLU A 290 -25.88 -19.20 5.45
C GLU A 290 -27.11 -18.28 5.39
N ALA A 291 -27.09 -17.15 6.09
CA ALA A 291 -28.17 -16.16 6.08
C ALA A 291 -28.21 -15.29 4.81
N LEU A 292 -27.23 -15.41 3.91
CA LEU A 292 -27.21 -14.64 2.66
C LEU A 292 -28.24 -15.16 1.66
N SER A 293 -28.76 -14.26 0.82
CA SER A 293 -29.58 -14.65 -0.33
C SER A 293 -28.80 -15.61 -1.24
N ALA A 294 -29.51 -16.51 -1.94
CA ALA A 294 -28.87 -17.44 -2.88
C ALA A 294 -28.08 -16.71 -4.00
N GLU A 295 -28.44 -15.45 -4.29
CA GLU A 295 -27.75 -14.54 -5.20
C GLU A 295 -26.39 -14.10 -4.64
N MET A 296 -26.36 -13.65 -3.37
CA MET A 296 -25.11 -13.37 -2.63
C MET A 296 -24.29 -14.65 -2.36
N GLN A 297 -24.91 -15.83 -2.43
CA GLN A 297 -24.24 -17.14 -2.47
C GLN A 297 -23.78 -17.55 -3.88
N GLY A 298 -23.86 -16.68 -4.89
CA GLY A 298 -23.61 -16.90 -6.33
C GLY A 298 -22.24 -17.52 -6.71
N PRO A 299 -21.52 -17.08 -7.74
CA PRO A 299 -20.27 -17.73 -8.17
C PRO A 299 -19.15 -17.86 -7.09
N TYR A 300 -19.36 -17.34 -5.88
CA TYR A 300 -18.61 -17.61 -4.64
C TYR A 300 -18.53 -19.09 -4.22
N VAL A 301 -19.62 -19.86 -4.35
CA VAL A 301 -19.58 -21.30 -4.05
C VAL A 301 -18.65 -22.00 -5.06
N PRO A 302 -18.75 -21.75 -6.37
CA PRO A 302 -17.73 -22.16 -7.33
C PRO A 302 -16.32 -21.67 -6.99
N TYR A 303 -16.15 -20.45 -6.44
CA TYR A 303 -14.83 -19.92 -6.01
C TYR A 303 -14.21 -20.79 -4.91
N ALA A 304 -14.95 -21.10 -3.85
CA ALA A 304 -14.52 -21.97 -2.76
C ALA A 304 -14.22 -23.40 -3.24
N LEU A 305 -15.08 -23.94 -4.10
CA LEU A 305 -14.95 -25.29 -4.66
C LEU A 305 -13.75 -25.46 -5.61
N ARG A 306 -13.11 -24.37 -6.06
CA ARG A 306 -11.83 -24.44 -6.80
C ARG A 306 -10.66 -24.90 -5.92
N TYR A 307 -10.81 -24.84 -4.60
CA TYR A 307 -9.74 -25.18 -3.66
C TYR A 307 -10.03 -26.49 -2.91
N LYS A 308 -8.96 -27.19 -2.52
CA LYS A 308 -9.06 -28.50 -1.83
C LYS A 308 -9.75 -28.41 -0.47
N ASP A 309 -9.66 -27.24 0.16
CA ASP A 309 -10.27 -26.87 1.43
C ASP A 309 -11.72 -26.37 1.28
N GLY A 310 -12.26 -26.26 0.06
CA GLY A 310 -13.67 -25.95 -0.16
C GLY A 310 -14.12 -24.66 0.54
N LEU A 311 -15.27 -24.72 1.24
CA LEU A 311 -15.82 -23.59 1.99
C LEU A 311 -14.91 -23.11 3.14
N ASP A 312 -14.04 -23.98 3.68
CA ASP A 312 -13.08 -23.59 4.73
C ASP A 312 -12.03 -22.59 4.22
N ALA A 313 -11.85 -22.52 2.90
CA ALA A 313 -10.98 -21.55 2.24
C ALA A 313 -11.55 -20.13 2.23
N LEU A 314 -12.87 -19.96 2.41
CA LEU A 314 -13.53 -18.66 2.34
C LEU A 314 -13.20 -17.79 3.56
N ALA A 315 -13.01 -16.51 3.29
CA ALA A 315 -12.86 -15.46 4.28
C ALA A 315 -13.75 -14.27 3.92
N PRO A 316 -14.66 -13.84 4.82
CA PRO A 316 -15.45 -12.65 4.61
C PRO A 316 -14.60 -11.38 4.69
N GLN A 317 -15.01 -10.39 3.92
CA GLN A 317 -14.48 -9.04 3.97
C GLN A 317 -15.55 -8.11 4.54
N TYR A 318 -15.12 -7.21 5.41
CA TYR A 318 -16.02 -6.38 6.21
C TYR A 318 -15.65 -4.90 6.12
N ILE A 319 -16.58 -4.07 6.58
CA ILE A 319 -16.40 -2.66 6.86
C ILE A 319 -16.96 -2.28 8.24
N ARG A 320 -16.37 -1.27 8.87
CA ARG A 320 -16.89 -0.53 10.03
C ARG A 320 -16.67 0.96 9.85
N THR A 321 -17.55 1.75 10.46
CA THR A 321 -17.43 3.21 10.48
C THR A 321 -17.15 3.69 11.89
N TYR A 322 -16.13 4.52 12.04
CA TYR A 322 -15.92 5.36 13.20
C TYR A 322 -16.51 6.75 12.94
N ASP A 323 -17.38 7.21 13.82
CA ASP A 323 -17.94 8.56 13.76
C ASP A 323 -17.14 9.48 14.69
N HIS A 324 -16.54 10.52 14.13
CA HIS A 324 -15.67 11.42 14.90
C HIS A 324 -16.46 12.34 15.83
N ALA A 325 -17.73 12.62 15.52
CA ALA A 325 -18.57 13.49 16.36
C ALA A 325 -19.05 12.76 17.62
N THR A 326 -19.43 11.48 17.50
CA THR A 326 -19.87 10.68 18.66
C THR A 326 -18.73 9.94 19.35
N GLY A 327 -17.61 9.73 18.64
CA GLY A 327 -16.49 8.95 19.12
C GLY A 327 -16.76 7.44 19.16
N GLU A 328 -17.81 6.98 18.47
CA GLU A 328 -18.27 5.60 18.46
C GLU A 328 -17.86 4.84 17.21
N LEU A 329 -17.62 3.53 17.38
CA LEU A 329 -17.36 2.61 16.28
C LEU A 329 -18.60 1.76 16.02
N GLY A 330 -19.26 1.98 14.88
CA GLY A 330 -20.51 1.33 14.49
C GLY A 330 -20.39 -0.19 14.28
N PRO A 331 -21.50 -0.88 13.92
CA PRO A 331 -21.50 -2.32 13.72
C PRO A 331 -20.66 -2.74 12.51
N ARG A 332 -20.21 -4.00 12.50
CA ARG A 332 -19.56 -4.61 11.32
C ARG A 332 -20.59 -4.91 10.24
N VAL A 333 -20.25 -4.64 8.98
CA VAL A 333 -21.08 -4.97 7.81
C VAL A 333 -20.28 -5.86 6.86
N LEU A 334 -20.89 -6.95 6.41
CA LEU A 334 -20.33 -7.89 5.44
C LEU A 334 -20.40 -7.29 4.04
N LEU A 335 -19.27 -7.25 3.35
CA LEU A 335 -19.18 -6.75 1.98
C LEU A 335 -19.16 -7.86 0.94
N GLY A 336 -18.53 -8.99 1.26
CA GLY A 336 -18.38 -10.11 0.33
C GLY A 336 -17.31 -11.08 0.81
N PHE A 337 -16.81 -11.93 -0.09
CA PHE A 337 -15.89 -13.02 0.25
C PHE A 337 -14.72 -13.12 -0.71
N SER A 338 -13.60 -13.57 -0.17
CA SER A 338 -12.44 -14.01 -0.94
C SER A 338 -11.81 -15.22 -0.24
N ARG A 339 -10.56 -15.55 -0.58
CA ARG A 339 -9.84 -16.62 0.09
C ARG A 339 -9.23 -16.11 1.40
N ARG A 340 -9.10 -16.99 2.40
CA ARG A 340 -8.29 -16.74 3.60
C ARG A 340 -6.80 -16.75 3.24
N ASP A 341 -6.38 -15.69 2.57
CA ASP A 341 -5.04 -15.48 2.06
C ASP A 341 -4.61 -14.04 2.38
N ASN A 342 -3.35 -13.84 2.78
CA ASN A 342 -2.84 -12.53 3.16
C ASN A 342 -2.74 -11.53 2.00
N HIS A 343 -3.02 -11.97 0.78
CA HIS A 343 -3.07 -11.16 -0.43
C HIS A 343 -4.47 -10.62 -0.75
N ASP A 344 -5.50 -11.17 -0.10
CA ASP A 344 -6.91 -10.98 -0.49
C ASP A 344 -7.60 -9.83 0.26
N GLY A 345 -6.84 -8.98 0.97
CA GLY A 345 -7.38 -7.82 1.67
C GLY A 345 -8.15 -6.86 0.74
N PRO A 346 -9.21 -6.18 1.23
CA PRO A 346 -9.88 -5.13 0.47
C PRO A 346 -9.10 -3.81 0.43
N VAL A 347 -9.43 -2.98 -0.54
CA VAL A 347 -9.11 -1.53 -0.55
C VAL A 347 -10.38 -0.70 -0.74
N ILE A 348 -10.38 0.52 -0.23
CA ILE A 348 -11.52 1.44 -0.22
C ILE A 348 -11.13 2.83 -0.74
N GLY A 349 -12.09 3.49 -1.38
CA GLY A 349 -12.07 4.92 -1.71
C GLY A 349 -13.47 5.51 -1.55
N VAL A 350 -13.57 6.83 -1.65
CA VAL A 350 -14.82 7.58 -1.60
C VAL A 350 -14.93 8.48 -2.84
N ASP A 351 -16.12 8.59 -3.41
CA ASP A 351 -16.40 9.50 -4.52
C ASP A 351 -16.81 10.90 -4.04
N SER A 352 -16.93 11.86 -4.95
CA SER A 352 -17.27 13.27 -4.67
C SER A 352 -18.65 13.45 -4.03
N LYS A 353 -19.51 12.42 -4.12
CA LYS A 353 -20.86 12.39 -3.53
C LYS A 353 -20.88 11.66 -2.19
N GLY A 354 -19.75 11.12 -1.75
CA GLY A 354 -19.60 10.39 -0.51
C GLY A 354 -19.94 8.90 -0.61
N TYR A 355 -20.22 8.35 -1.80
CA TYR A 355 -20.38 6.90 -1.93
C TYR A 355 -19.06 6.19 -1.67
N LEU A 356 -19.13 5.07 -0.97
CA LEU A 356 -17.97 4.25 -0.64
C LEU A 356 -17.79 3.18 -1.70
N HIS A 357 -16.58 3.05 -2.23
CA HIS A 357 -16.22 2.10 -3.28
C HIS A 357 -15.19 1.12 -2.73
N VAL A 358 -15.50 -0.17 -2.79
CA VAL A 358 -14.60 -1.20 -2.26
C VAL A 358 -14.26 -2.21 -3.35
N ILE A 359 -12.96 -2.48 -3.49
CA ILE A 359 -12.45 -3.61 -4.26
C ILE A 359 -12.08 -4.71 -3.29
N LEU A 360 -12.79 -5.83 -3.37
CA LEU A 360 -12.50 -7.03 -2.61
C LEU A 360 -11.31 -7.75 -3.24
N GLY A 361 -10.28 -8.02 -2.43
CA GLY A 361 -9.03 -8.57 -2.92
C GLY A 361 -9.09 -10.05 -3.30
N ALA A 362 -8.09 -10.48 -4.07
CA ALA A 362 -7.94 -11.85 -4.55
C ALA A 362 -6.47 -12.21 -4.79
N HIS A 363 -6.18 -13.51 -4.81
CA HIS A 363 -4.87 -14.07 -5.13
C HIS A 363 -4.94 -15.04 -6.31
N HIS A 364 -4.45 -14.57 -7.47
CA HIS A 364 -4.52 -15.25 -8.76
C HIS A 364 -5.95 -15.48 -9.27
N ASP A 365 -6.89 -14.60 -8.94
CA ASP A 365 -8.30 -14.70 -9.34
C ASP A 365 -8.91 -13.31 -9.61
N ASN A 366 -10.19 -13.24 -10.00
CA ASN A 366 -10.90 -11.97 -10.18
C ASN A 366 -11.00 -11.20 -8.85
N PHE A 367 -10.80 -9.89 -8.92
CA PHE A 367 -11.31 -9.01 -7.88
C PHE A 367 -12.82 -8.86 -7.99
N GLN A 368 -13.43 -8.38 -6.92
CA GLN A 368 -14.84 -7.99 -6.93
C GLN A 368 -14.97 -6.52 -6.57
N TYR A 369 -16.03 -5.88 -7.06
CA TYR A 369 -16.36 -4.50 -6.77
C TYR A 369 -17.74 -4.41 -6.13
N THR A 370 -17.85 -3.63 -5.06
CA THR A 370 -19.13 -3.24 -4.44
C THR A 370 -19.10 -1.76 -4.06
N ARG A 371 -20.28 -1.13 -4.02
CA ARG A 371 -20.46 0.28 -3.66
C ARG A 371 -21.56 0.42 -2.63
N SER A 372 -21.44 1.39 -1.72
CA SER A 372 -22.55 1.74 -0.83
C SER A 372 -23.78 2.21 -1.63
N LEU A 373 -24.97 1.96 -1.08
CA LEU A 373 -26.24 2.45 -1.62
C LEU A 373 -26.61 3.83 -1.08
N GLU A 374 -26.02 4.21 0.05
CA GLU A 374 -26.12 5.53 0.65
C GLU A 374 -24.73 6.18 0.75
N PRO A 375 -24.64 7.51 0.58
CA PRO A 375 -23.39 8.23 0.79
C PRO A 375 -22.99 8.20 2.28
N ASN A 376 -21.68 8.11 2.52
CA ASN A 376 -21.04 8.18 3.84
C ASN A 376 -21.62 7.19 4.88
N SER A 377 -22.03 6.01 4.41
CA SER A 377 -22.78 5.03 5.19
C SER A 377 -22.31 3.62 4.87
N ALA A 378 -21.76 2.94 5.88
CA ALA A 378 -21.44 1.52 5.77
C ALA A 378 -22.66 0.62 6.00
N THR A 379 -23.70 1.13 6.66
CA THR A 379 -24.90 0.37 7.07
C THR A 379 -26.12 0.62 6.19
N GLY A 380 -26.08 1.62 5.31
CA GLY A 380 -27.15 1.97 4.36
C GLY A 380 -27.34 0.99 3.20
N GLY A 381 -26.71 -0.18 3.27
CA GLY A 381 -26.72 -1.19 2.22
C GLY A 381 -25.61 -1.01 1.17
N TRP A 382 -25.37 -2.09 0.43
CA TRP A 382 -24.33 -2.21 -0.59
C TRP A 382 -24.89 -2.87 -1.84
N THR A 383 -24.34 -2.52 -3.00
CA THR A 383 -24.60 -3.28 -4.22
C THR A 383 -24.07 -4.70 -4.06
N GLU A 384 -24.68 -5.66 -4.76
CA GLU A 384 -24.13 -7.00 -4.86
C GLU A 384 -22.68 -6.93 -5.41
N PRO A 385 -21.70 -7.65 -4.82
CA PRO A 385 -20.35 -7.60 -5.32
C PRO A 385 -20.25 -8.30 -6.67
N ILE A 386 -19.66 -7.60 -7.65
CA ILE A 386 -19.51 -8.10 -9.01
C ILE A 386 -18.05 -8.37 -9.33
N MET A 387 -17.76 -9.53 -9.92
CA MET A 387 -16.43 -9.81 -10.46
C MET A 387 -16.19 -8.98 -11.72
N PHE A 388 -14.96 -8.51 -11.91
CA PHE A 388 -14.57 -7.80 -13.12
C PHE A 388 -13.21 -8.28 -13.64
N GLY A 389 -12.87 -7.82 -14.83
CA GLY A 389 -11.65 -8.22 -15.54
C GLY A 389 -11.71 -9.66 -16.04
N THR A 390 -10.57 -10.18 -16.49
CA THR A 390 -10.50 -11.51 -17.09
C THR A 390 -10.43 -12.60 -16.01
N PRO A 391 -11.29 -13.64 -16.08
CA PRO A 391 -11.30 -14.70 -15.08
C PRO A 391 -10.12 -15.65 -15.15
N ARG A 392 -9.86 -16.31 -14.01
CA ARG A 392 -8.84 -17.35 -13.92
C ARG A 392 -9.14 -18.49 -14.93
N PRO A 393 -8.23 -18.82 -15.86
CA PRO A 393 -8.49 -19.87 -16.84
C PRO A 393 -8.38 -21.26 -16.22
N ALA A 394 -9.19 -22.21 -16.72
CA ALA A 394 -9.29 -23.58 -16.18
C ALA A 394 -7.97 -24.39 -16.19
N LYS A 395 -7.01 -24.07 -17.07
CA LYS A 395 -5.73 -24.79 -17.22
C LYS A 395 -4.62 -24.33 -16.25
N GLY A 396 -4.98 -23.72 -15.11
CA GLY A 396 -4.01 -23.38 -14.06
C GLY A 396 -3.27 -22.06 -14.23
N GLY A 397 -3.80 -21.13 -15.04
CA GLY A 397 -3.31 -19.75 -15.08
C GLY A 397 -3.68 -18.95 -13.82
N GLY A 398 -3.16 -17.73 -13.72
CA GLY A 398 -3.56 -16.76 -12.70
C GLY A 398 -4.33 -15.60 -13.32
N SER A 399 -5.04 -14.85 -12.48
CA SER A 399 -5.63 -13.56 -12.84
C SER A 399 -5.00 -12.46 -11.96
N TYR A 400 -5.78 -11.68 -11.22
CA TYR A 400 -5.33 -10.49 -10.51
C TYR A 400 -4.77 -10.78 -9.11
N THR A 401 -3.88 -9.90 -8.63
CA THR A 401 -3.40 -9.79 -7.24
C THR A 401 -2.85 -8.38 -7.00
N TYR A 402 -2.96 -7.89 -5.75
CA TYR A 402 -2.39 -6.61 -5.28
C TYR A 402 -3.06 -5.36 -5.85
N GLN A 403 -3.97 -4.75 -5.10
CA GLN A 403 -4.73 -3.57 -5.53
C GLN A 403 -3.96 -2.29 -5.18
N ALA A 404 -3.60 -1.49 -6.19
CA ALA A 404 -3.26 -0.07 -6.02
C ALA A 404 -4.39 0.76 -6.64
N MET A 405 -5.23 1.37 -5.80
CA MET A 405 -6.46 2.03 -6.21
C MET A 405 -6.48 3.49 -5.78
N VAL A 406 -6.95 4.35 -6.68
CA VAL A 406 -7.31 5.75 -6.40
C VAL A 406 -8.63 6.08 -7.11
N ILE A 407 -9.39 7.01 -6.54
CA ILE A 407 -10.56 7.62 -7.20
C ILE A 407 -10.21 9.08 -7.49
N ASP A 408 -10.31 9.50 -8.75
CA ASP A 408 -9.99 10.87 -9.15
C ASP A 408 -11.14 11.86 -8.85
N ARG A 409 -10.98 13.14 -9.25
CA ARG A 409 -11.98 14.19 -9.01
C ARG A 409 -13.25 14.02 -9.83
N GLU A 410 -13.14 13.28 -10.92
CA GLU A 410 -14.18 12.95 -11.87
C GLU A 410 -14.90 11.65 -11.47
N ASP A 411 -14.64 11.13 -10.27
CA ASP A 411 -15.19 9.89 -9.71
C ASP A 411 -14.82 8.62 -10.50
N VAL A 412 -13.75 8.69 -11.29
CA VAL A 412 -13.20 7.54 -12.02
C VAL A 412 -12.35 6.72 -11.05
N ILE A 413 -12.60 5.41 -11.03
CA ILE A 413 -11.78 4.46 -10.27
C ILE A 413 -10.62 4.01 -11.17
N HIS A 414 -9.41 4.28 -10.73
CA HIS A 414 -8.17 3.80 -11.34
C HIS A 414 -7.59 2.68 -10.48
N LEU A 415 -7.32 1.54 -11.10
CA LEU A 415 -6.75 0.38 -10.43
C LEU A 415 -5.57 -0.16 -11.20
N VAL A 416 -4.42 -0.32 -10.53
CA VAL A 416 -3.26 -1.03 -11.09
C VAL A 416 -2.96 -2.26 -10.24
N SER A 417 -2.75 -3.38 -10.90
CA SER A 417 -2.53 -4.67 -10.25
C SER A 417 -1.57 -5.57 -11.02
N ARG A 418 -1.11 -6.65 -10.36
CA ARG A 418 -0.44 -7.73 -11.07
C ARG A 418 -1.51 -8.62 -11.70
N SER A 419 -1.42 -8.86 -13.02
CA SER A 419 -2.35 -9.73 -13.74
C SER A 419 -1.59 -10.78 -14.55
N ALA A 420 -1.98 -12.06 -14.44
CA ALA A 420 -1.60 -13.09 -15.42
C ALA A 420 -2.76 -13.45 -16.35
N ALA A 421 -3.79 -12.62 -16.37
CA ALA A 421 -4.99 -12.89 -17.14
C ALA A 421 -4.66 -12.75 -18.64
N ASN A 422 -5.04 -13.74 -19.44
CA ASN A 422 -4.76 -13.85 -20.89
C ASN A 422 -3.28 -13.98 -21.31
N SER A 423 -2.35 -14.23 -20.39
CA SER A 423 -0.92 -14.11 -20.71
C SER A 423 -0.11 -15.40 -20.54
N GLY A 424 -0.72 -16.54 -20.24
CA GLY A 424 -0.01 -17.81 -20.13
C GLY A 424 1.02 -17.85 -19.00
N TYR A 425 0.68 -17.28 -17.83
CA TYR A 425 1.54 -17.17 -16.63
C TYR A 425 2.67 -16.11 -16.72
N TYR A 426 2.49 -15.12 -17.60
CA TYR A 426 3.27 -13.89 -17.58
C TYR A 426 2.56 -12.86 -16.70
N PHE A 427 3.15 -12.49 -15.58
CA PHE A 427 2.56 -11.53 -14.66
C PHE A 427 2.76 -10.10 -15.15
N ASN A 428 1.83 -9.59 -15.93
CA ASN A 428 1.76 -8.21 -16.38
C ASN A 428 1.53 -7.25 -15.21
N LEU A 429 2.00 -6.01 -15.37
CA LEU A 429 1.48 -4.86 -14.63
C LEU A 429 0.29 -4.34 -15.44
N ALA A 430 -0.91 -4.44 -14.87
CA ALA A 430 -2.17 -4.22 -15.58
C ALA A 430 -2.96 -3.08 -14.95
N TYR A 431 -3.63 -2.31 -15.81
CA TYR A 431 -4.49 -1.19 -15.46
C TYR A 431 -5.95 -1.50 -15.79
N ASN A 432 -6.84 -1.17 -14.87
CA ASN A 432 -8.28 -1.23 -15.02
C ASN A 432 -8.89 0.12 -14.66
N ARG A 433 -9.95 0.51 -15.37
CA ARG A 433 -10.67 1.75 -15.16
C ARG A 433 -12.17 1.50 -15.05
N LYS A 434 -12.84 2.22 -14.16
CA LYS A 434 -14.29 2.31 -14.12
C LYS A 434 -14.71 3.77 -14.04
N LYS A 435 -15.39 4.25 -15.08
CA LYS A 435 -15.99 5.59 -15.10
C LYS A 435 -17.33 5.60 -14.35
N PRO A 436 -17.77 6.74 -13.80
CA PRO A 436 -19.08 6.85 -13.17
C PRO A 436 -20.21 6.37 -14.08
N GLY A 437 -21.14 5.59 -13.52
CA GLY A 437 -22.30 5.07 -14.26
C GLY A 437 -22.00 4.07 -15.38
N SER A 438 -20.74 3.71 -15.63
CA SER A 438 -20.31 2.80 -16.68
C SER A 438 -19.82 1.47 -16.11
N ASP A 439 -19.74 0.42 -16.92
CA ASP A 439 -19.07 -0.83 -16.55
C ASP A 439 -17.54 -0.68 -16.47
N TRP A 440 -16.86 -1.71 -15.95
CA TRP A 440 -15.41 -1.78 -15.98
C TRP A 440 -14.90 -1.88 -17.42
N GLU A 441 -13.92 -1.06 -17.76
CA GLU A 441 -13.24 -1.15 -19.05
C GLU A 441 -12.33 -2.40 -19.11
N PRO A 442 -12.04 -2.91 -20.32
CA PRO A 442 -11.07 -3.99 -20.51
C PRO A 442 -9.70 -3.66 -19.89
N GLU A 443 -9.00 -4.70 -19.42
CA GLU A 443 -7.63 -4.58 -18.92
C GLU A 443 -6.69 -4.00 -19.98
N VAL A 444 -5.86 -3.05 -19.56
CA VAL A 444 -4.73 -2.53 -20.33
C VAL A 444 -3.42 -3.00 -19.70
N VAL A 445 -2.53 -3.60 -20.50
CA VAL A 445 -1.19 -3.97 -20.04
C VAL A 445 -0.30 -2.73 -20.06
N LEU A 446 0.29 -2.36 -18.91
CA LEU A 446 1.27 -1.27 -18.81
C LEU A 446 2.70 -1.79 -18.96
N VAL A 447 3.00 -2.93 -18.34
CA VAL A 447 4.33 -3.56 -18.42
C VAL A 447 4.19 -5.06 -18.60
N HIS A 448 4.87 -5.60 -19.62
CA HIS A 448 4.94 -7.02 -19.90
C HIS A 448 6.31 -7.57 -19.53
N PRO A 449 6.41 -8.54 -18.60
CA PRO A 449 7.70 -9.12 -18.22
C PRO A 449 8.27 -9.97 -19.37
N PHE A 450 9.59 -10.14 -19.40
CA PHE A 450 10.25 -10.88 -20.48
C PHE A 450 10.04 -12.40 -20.43
N ARG A 451 9.53 -12.94 -19.32
CA ARG A 451 9.43 -14.39 -19.08
C ARG A 451 8.13 -14.78 -18.37
N PRO A 452 7.68 -16.03 -18.54
CA PRO A 452 6.68 -16.62 -17.66
C PRO A 452 7.32 -17.03 -16.33
N GLY A 453 6.46 -17.32 -15.36
CA GLY A 453 6.88 -17.72 -14.01
C GLY A 453 6.73 -16.58 -13.01
N TYR A 454 6.69 -16.91 -11.73
CA TYR A 454 6.31 -15.94 -10.70
C TYR A 454 7.19 -14.68 -10.74
N CYS A 455 6.52 -13.53 -10.75
CA CYS A 455 7.08 -12.26 -10.34
C CYS A 455 6.02 -11.47 -9.55
N ALA A 456 6.48 -10.44 -8.85
CA ALA A 456 5.63 -9.45 -8.24
C ALA A 456 6.08 -8.06 -8.68
N TRP A 457 5.10 -7.21 -8.95
CA TRP A 457 5.34 -5.78 -9.09
C TRP A 457 5.24 -5.15 -7.71
N ARG A 458 6.14 -4.22 -7.38
CA ARG A 458 6.10 -3.42 -6.16
C ARG A 458 5.27 -2.15 -6.39
N GLN A 459 4.16 -2.27 -7.10
CA GLN A 459 3.46 -1.11 -7.63
C GLN A 459 2.72 -0.31 -6.57
N LYS A 460 2.65 1.01 -6.75
CA LYS A 460 1.91 1.97 -5.93
C LYS A 460 1.35 3.05 -6.86
N LEU A 461 0.07 3.38 -6.71
CA LEU A 461 -0.65 4.35 -7.53
C LEU A 461 -1.05 5.53 -6.65
N THR A 462 -0.90 6.74 -7.17
CA THR A 462 -1.33 7.98 -6.52
C THR A 462 -1.89 8.95 -7.55
N THR A 463 -2.53 10.02 -7.07
CA THR A 463 -2.87 11.20 -7.87
C THR A 463 -2.12 12.41 -7.33
N ASP A 464 -1.80 13.36 -8.19
CA ASP A 464 -1.37 14.68 -7.76
C ASP A 464 -2.58 15.62 -7.54
N ARG A 465 -2.34 16.84 -7.07
CA ARG A 465 -3.37 17.86 -6.84
C ARG A 465 -3.98 18.41 -8.13
N LEU A 466 -3.53 17.98 -9.30
CA LEU A 466 -4.06 18.36 -10.61
C LEU A 466 -4.88 17.24 -11.27
N GLY A 467 -5.00 16.08 -10.61
CA GLY A 467 -5.71 14.92 -11.15
C GLY A 467 -4.87 14.02 -12.06
N ARG A 468 -3.55 14.25 -12.14
CA ARG A 468 -2.64 13.39 -12.92
C ARG A 468 -2.30 12.14 -12.12
N LEU A 469 -2.18 11.02 -12.79
CA LEU A 469 -1.89 9.71 -12.20
C LEU A 469 -0.38 9.45 -12.19
N PHE A 470 0.14 8.94 -11.08
CA PHE A 470 1.53 8.50 -10.96
C PHE A 470 1.60 7.08 -10.43
N LEU A 471 2.27 6.22 -11.17
CA LEU A 471 2.45 4.81 -10.87
C LEU A 471 3.94 4.52 -10.69
N SER A 472 4.36 4.30 -9.45
CA SER A 472 5.68 3.75 -9.17
C SER A 472 5.64 2.23 -9.18
N TYR A 473 6.69 1.58 -9.65
CA TYR A 473 6.86 0.14 -9.55
C TYR A 473 8.33 -0.28 -9.53
N ALA A 474 8.56 -1.49 -9.02
CA ALA A 474 9.79 -2.25 -9.21
C ALA A 474 9.44 -3.71 -9.49
N HIS A 475 10.32 -4.42 -10.20
CA HIS A 475 10.13 -5.80 -10.58
C HIS A 475 10.86 -6.74 -9.61
N TYR A 476 10.11 -7.57 -8.88
CA TYR A 476 10.63 -8.66 -8.07
C TYR A 476 10.50 -9.99 -8.82
N PRO A 477 11.60 -10.58 -9.29
CA PRO A 477 11.56 -11.89 -9.92
C PRO A 477 11.63 -13.05 -8.91
N SER A 478 10.93 -14.16 -9.20
CA SER A 478 11.09 -15.45 -8.51
C SER A 478 11.16 -16.61 -9.50
N GLU A 479 11.25 -17.86 -9.05
CA GLU A 479 11.21 -19.05 -9.93
C GLU A 479 12.18 -18.97 -11.13
N LEU A 480 13.39 -18.45 -10.89
CA LEU A 480 14.39 -18.23 -11.93
C LEU A 480 15.10 -19.52 -12.31
N THR A 481 15.38 -19.68 -13.62
CA THR A 481 16.31 -20.72 -14.08
C THR A 481 17.74 -20.40 -13.61
N GLY A 482 18.63 -21.40 -13.64
CA GLY A 482 20.04 -21.20 -13.30
C GLY A 482 20.71 -20.10 -14.13
N GLU A 483 20.42 -20.06 -15.43
CA GLU A 483 20.91 -19.04 -16.35
C GLU A 483 20.39 -17.63 -16.01
N GLN A 484 19.08 -17.50 -15.78
CA GLN A 484 18.46 -16.23 -15.41
C GLN A 484 19.00 -15.70 -14.08
N LYS A 485 19.20 -16.59 -13.10
CA LYS A 485 19.79 -16.26 -11.81
C LYS A 485 21.24 -15.81 -11.95
N ALA A 486 22.04 -16.49 -12.77
CA ALA A 486 23.41 -16.06 -13.07
C ALA A 486 23.46 -14.69 -13.75
N ALA A 487 22.57 -14.43 -14.73
CA ALA A 487 22.45 -13.13 -15.37
C ALA A 487 22.03 -12.03 -14.38
N TYR A 488 21.11 -12.34 -13.44
CA TYR A 488 20.67 -11.41 -12.40
C TYR A 488 21.84 -11.02 -11.51
N HIS A 489 22.61 -11.98 -11.01
CA HIS A 489 23.74 -11.70 -10.11
C HIS A 489 24.89 -10.98 -10.81
N ARG A 490 25.09 -11.21 -12.11
CA ARG A 490 26.06 -10.42 -12.90
C ARG A 490 25.64 -8.95 -13.01
N LYS A 491 24.35 -8.69 -13.25
CA LYS A 491 23.83 -7.32 -13.35
C LYS A 491 23.73 -6.61 -12.00
N TYR A 492 23.42 -7.36 -10.94
CA TYR A 492 23.20 -6.82 -9.60
C TYR A 492 24.10 -7.49 -8.54
N PRO A 493 25.44 -7.32 -8.63
CA PRO A 493 26.38 -7.95 -7.71
C PRO A 493 26.23 -7.46 -6.26
N GLN A 494 25.69 -6.24 -6.05
CA GLN A 494 25.47 -5.64 -4.74
C GLN A 494 24.54 -6.46 -3.83
N PHE A 495 23.70 -7.34 -4.39
CA PHE A 495 22.79 -8.16 -3.59
C PHE A 495 23.43 -9.43 -3.03
N LYS A 496 24.75 -9.64 -3.21
CA LYS A 496 25.53 -10.72 -2.57
C LYS A 496 24.88 -12.11 -2.69
N GLY A 497 24.36 -12.43 -3.88
CA GLY A 497 23.69 -13.72 -4.16
C GLY A 497 22.20 -13.77 -3.80
N GLY A 498 21.64 -12.73 -3.19
CA GLY A 498 20.20 -12.56 -2.96
C GLY A 498 19.46 -12.07 -4.20
N ILE A 499 18.16 -12.37 -4.26
CA ILE A 499 17.22 -11.78 -5.22
C ILE A 499 16.41 -10.68 -4.52
N ARG A 500 16.29 -9.53 -5.18
CA ARG A 500 15.61 -8.33 -4.70
C ARG A 500 14.76 -7.74 -5.83
N GLU A 501 13.89 -6.80 -5.50
CA GLU A 501 13.27 -5.97 -6.53
C GLU A 501 14.30 -5.07 -7.21
N THR A 502 14.10 -4.82 -8.50
CA THR A 502 14.98 -3.98 -9.34
C THR A 502 14.15 -3.23 -10.38
N GLY A 503 14.77 -2.32 -11.13
CA GLY A 503 14.06 -1.60 -12.20
C GLY A 503 13.02 -0.61 -11.67
N HIS A 504 13.33 0.05 -10.55
CA HIS A 504 12.52 1.12 -9.98
C HIS A 504 12.20 2.18 -11.03
N THR A 505 10.91 2.40 -11.28
CA THR A 505 10.37 3.21 -12.37
C THR A 505 9.11 3.95 -11.93
N VAL A 506 8.86 5.12 -12.52
CA VAL A 506 7.60 5.85 -12.39
C VAL A 506 7.01 6.07 -13.77
N LEU A 507 5.77 5.63 -13.97
CA LEU A 507 4.92 6.02 -15.10
C LEU A 507 3.98 7.13 -14.64
N MET A 508 3.56 7.96 -15.58
CA MET A 508 2.50 8.93 -15.36
C MET A 508 1.48 8.93 -16.49
N SER A 509 0.29 9.39 -16.17
CA SER A 509 -0.78 9.73 -17.11
C SER A 509 -1.36 11.09 -16.73
N ASP A 510 -1.44 11.98 -17.70
CA ASP A 510 -2.03 13.32 -17.61
C ASP A 510 -3.36 13.42 -18.38
N ASP A 511 -3.90 12.29 -18.83
CA ASP A 511 -5.11 12.16 -19.65
C ASP A 511 -6.15 11.17 -19.07
N GLY A 512 -6.18 11.02 -17.74
CA GLY A 512 -7.17 10.15 -17.08
C GLY A 512 -6.95 8.66 -17.32
N GLY A 513 -5.71 8.25 -17.61
CA GLY A 513 -5.31 6.86 -17.80
C GLY A 513 -5.44 6.35 -19.23
N ASP A 514 -5.73 7.21 -20.22
CA ASP A 514 -5.82 6.83 -21.63
C ASP A 514 -4.43 6.50 -22.22
N SER A 515 -3.40 7.24 -21.82
CA SER A 515 -2.01 6.95 -22.15
C SER A 515 -1.10 7.04 -20.92
N TRP A 516 -0.01 6.28 -20.96
CA TRP A 516 0.98 6.24 -19.88
C TRP A 516 2.38 6.37 -20.46
N ARG A 517 3.24 7.14 -19.78
CA ARG A 517 4.62 7.36 -20.20
C ARG A 517 5.58 7.37 -19.01
N LEU A 518 6.87 7.14 -19.28
CA LEU A 518 7.91 7.36 -18.25
C LEU A 518 7.83 8.81 -17.77
N ALA A 519 7.74 8.98 -16.45
CA ALA A 519 7.75 10.29 -15.82
C ALA A 519 9.18 10.83 -15.79
N LEU A 520 9.31 12.14 -15.95
CA LEU A 520 10.57 12.87 -15.95
C LEU A 520 10.48 14.01 -14.92
N THR A 521 11.62 14.57 -14.53
CA THR A 521 11.67 15.70 -13.59
C THR A 521 10.85 16.90 -14.08
N GLY A 522 10.80 17.12 -15.40
CA GLY A 522 9.96 18.16 -16.00
C GLY A 522 8.49 18.06 -15.61
N ASP A 523 7.94 16.84 -15.50
CA ASP A 523 6.53 16.61 -15.17
C ASP A 523 6.18 16.99 -13.73
N PHE A 524 7.12 16.76 -12.82
CA PHE A 524 7.01 17.13 -11.42
C PHE A 524 7.16 18.65 -11.23
N VAL A 525 8.15 19.25 -11.90
CA VAL A 525 8.38 20.71 -11.85
C VAL A 525 7.20 21.47 -12.44
N GLU A 526 6.67 21.05 -13.60
CA GLU A 526 5.49 21.67 -14.21
C GLU A 526 4.27 21.55 -13.29
N GLY A 527 4.01 20.35 -12.76
CA GLY A 527 2.88 20.12 -11.87
C GLY A 527 2.93 20.96 -10.61
N TRP A 528 4.11 21.09 -10.01
CA TRP A 528 4.28 21.90 -8.81
C TRP A 528 4.13 23.40 -9.08
N ARG A 529 4.67 23.91 -10.19
CA ARG A 529 4.46 25.31 -10.60
C ARG A 529 2.98 25.64 -10.80
N ARG A 530 2.26 24.78 -11.51
CA ARG A 530 0.80 24.90 -11.70
C ARG A 530 0.03 24.80 -10.39
N GLY A 531 0.48 23.93 -9.48
CA GLY A 531 -0.09 23.81 -8.12
C GLY A 531 0.03 25.10 -7.32
N LYS A 532 1.22 25.71 -7.30
CA LYS A 532 1.47 26.99 -6.64
C LYS A 532 0.58 28.13 -7.16
N GLU A 533 0.43 28.23 -8.48
CA GLU A 533 -0.43 29.24 -9.11
C GLU A 533 -1.91 29.05 -8.73
N GLY A 534 -2.37 27.80 -8.61
CA GLY A 534 -3.74 27.48 -8.21
C GLY A 534 -4.06 27.73 -6.73
N THR A 535 -3.06 27.75 -5.85
CA THR A 535 -3.20 28.07 -4.42
C THR A 535 -3.11 29.56 -4.09
N GLY A 536 -2.89 30.42 -5.09
CA GLY A 536 -2.61 31.86 -4.92
C GLY A 536 -3.84 32.80 -4.90
N ASN A 537 -5.06 32.28 -4.73
CA ASN A 537 -6.29 33.09 -4.63
C ASN A 537 -6.96 32.99 -3.26
#